data_AF-A0AAE8W7C5-F1
#
_entry.id   AF-A0AAE8W7C5-F1
#
_cell.length_a   1.000
_cell.length_b   1.000
_cell.length_c   1.000
_cell.angle_alpha   90.00
_cell.angle_beta   90.00
_cell.angle_gamma   90.00
#
_symmetry.space_group_name_H-M   'P 1'
#
loop_
_entity.id
_entity.type
_entity.pdbx_description
1 polymer ?
#
loop_
_entity_poly.entity_id
_entity_poly.type
_entity_poly.pdbx_seq_one_letter_code
_entity_poly.pdbx_strand_id
1 'polypeptide(L)'
;MPVRMRRVAIVAPEKALRESLVRIAEAGCVEIDLAGDGGPDVRGPAATRLQRVRSEPARPVLSDAPPDLDALEREGRTDLLAGEAQLEERLGSAVRHGAVAALAGWCPETEVGATAARIAGAGGALVPLRAPRGVDPPTLLTGADTAPSAYAATTVRRSFTPLVSTYGTVPYADLDPTMAAGFVYVVMFGLMFGDAGHGLLLVAIAFLLRAGRPRRAAMLRPLWPFIAGAGLTATLAGVAYGEFFGPTGILPVLWLEPLEEPMRLLATAVGLGAVLLAVAYAAGIVNRWREGGPAAALYATTGIAGATLYLGLAVVAGYVWLGQVAYGVVGAVIAAVGLALAGVGLYATTAGGPGGAVQTGIQLFDAVVRIGSNVVSFARLAAFGLTHAALGAIVWDGTTALAGLGPVGVVAAVLVFLVGNALAFSLEALVAGVQALRLEFYELFSRLFEGKGRPFRPWHLPVEHLTAPGADAGPLAAAAVVRHSTVREEES
;
A
#
# COMPACT_ATOMS: atom_id res chain seq x y z
N MET A 1 -10.39 -6.69 2.72
CA MET A 1 -10.35 -7.64 1.59
C MET A 1 -10.38 -6.85 0.30
N PRO A 2 -9.61 -7.23 -0.73
CA PRO A 2 -9.74 -6.64 -2.06
C PRO A 2 -11.17 -6.81 -2.58
N VAL A 3 -11.62 -5.85 -3.40
CA VAL A 3 -12.97 -5.87 -3.97
C VAL A 3 -13.08 -7.06 -4.91
N ARG A 4 -14.19 -7.82 -4.83
CA ARG A 4 -14.38 -8.98 -5.70
C ARG A 4 -14.48 -8.55 -7.15
N MET A 5 -13.60 -9.10 -8.00
CA MET A 5 -13.55 -8.83 -9.42
C MET A 5 -14.17 -9.97 -10.20
N ARG A 6 -14.91 -9.61 -11.26
CA ARG A 6 -15.54 -10.56 -12.17
C ARG A 6 -15.04 -10.31 -13.59
N ARG A 7 -14.68 -11.40 -14.27
CA ARG A 7 -14.36 -11.38 -15.69
C ARG A 7 -15.65 -11.11 -16.45
N VAL A 8 -15.64 -10.12 -17.35
CA VAL A 8 -16.81 -9.72 -18.14
C VAL A 8 -16.45 -9.65 -19.62
N ALA A 9 -17.41 -9.96 -20.47
CA ALA A 9 -17.38 -9.70 -21.90
C ALA A 9 -18.41 -8.60 -22.20
N ILE A 10 -17.96 -7.52 -22.83
CA ILE A 10 -18.85 -6.52 -23.42
C ILE A 10 -19.16 -7.04 -24.82
N VAL A 11 -20.44 -7.31 -25.10
CA VAL A 11 -20.91 -7.81 -26.40
C VAL A 11 -21.89 -6.80 -26.95
N ALA A 12 -21.63 -6.24 -28.13
CA ALA A 12 -22.53 -5.30 -28.77
C ALA A 12 -22.55 -5.50 -30.29
N PRO A 13 -23.65 -5.15 -30.98
CA PRO A 13 -23.62 -4.96 -32.42
C PRO A 13 -22.51 -3.96 -32.80
N GLU A 14 -21.83 -4.16 -33.94
CA GLU A 14 -20.71 -3.31 -34.35
C GLU A 14 -21.08 -1.82 -34.40
N LYS A 15 -22.32 -1.51 -34.80
CA LYS A 15 -22.87 -0.15 -34.84
C LYS A 15 -23.08 0.49 -33.46
N ALA A 16 -23.24 -0.33 -32.43
CA ALA A 16 -23.55 0.08 -31.05
C ALA A 16 -22.34 -0.02 -30.10
N LEU A 17 -21.22 -0.57 -30.57
CA LEU A 17 -20.03 -0.79 -29.74
C LEU A 17 -19.43 0.53 -29.24
N ARG A 18 -19.39 1.57 -30.09
CA ARG A 18 -18.88 2.90 -29.70
C ARG A 18 -19.70 3.47 -28.54
N GLU A 19 -21.01 3.53 -28.68
CA GLU A 19 -21.91 4.07 -27.66
C GLU A 19 -21.84 3.25 -26.36
N SER A 20 -21.75 1.92 -26.48
CA SER A 20 -21.54 1.04 -25.32
C SER A 20 -20.24 1.36 -24.57
N LEU A 21 -19.15 1.62 -25.29
CA LEU A 21 -17.86 1.98 -24.71
C LEU A 21 -17.86 3.38 -24.08
N VAL A 22 -18.55 4.36 -24.67
CA VAL A 22 -18.70 5.70 -24.06
C VAL A 22 -19.42 5.59 -22.71
N ARG A 23 -20.52 4.83 -22.63
CA ARG A 23 -21.24 4.59 -21.38
C ARG A 23 -20.42 3.82 -20.33
N ILE A 24 -19.50 2.97 -20.77
CA ILE A 24 -18.54 2.27 -19.88
C ILE A 24 -17.49 3.24 -19.35
N ALA A 25 -16.94 4.09 -20.21
CA ALA A 25 -15.96 5.10 -19.83
C ALA A 25 -16.53 6.11 -18.84
N GLU A 26 -17.81 6.49 -19.01
CA GLU A 26 -18.52 7.33 -18.05
C GLU A 26 -18.73 6.61 -16.71
N ALA A 27 -19.00 5.30 -16.74
CA ALA A 27 -19.18 4.52 -15.52
C ALA A 27 -17.86 4.28 -14.75
N GLY A 28 -16.71 4.27 -15.43
CA GLY A 28 -15.40 4.19 -14.80
C GLY A 28 -15.14 2.92 -13.99
N CYS A 29 -15.81 1.82 -14.33
CA CYS A 29 -15.82 0.59 -13.51
C CYS A 29 -15.27 -0.64 -14.24
N VAL A 30 -14.87 -0.51 -15.50
CA VAL A 30 -14.39 -1.64 -16.31
C VAL A 30 -12.96 -1.38 -16.78
N GLU A 31 -12.07 -2.34 -16.54
CA GLU A 31 -10.77 -2.41 -17.19
C GLU A 31 -10.90 -3.33 -18.40
N ILE A 32 -10.67 -2.78 -19.60
CA ILE A 32 -10.75 -3.52 -20.86
C ILE A 32 -9.37 -4.12 -21.16
N ASP A 33 -9.33 -5.40 -21.51
CA ASP A 33 -8.10 -6.03 -21.96
C ASP A 33 -7.77 -5.53 -23.37
N LEU A 34 -6.62 -4.89 -23.50
CA LEU A 34 -6.03 -4.55 -24.80
C LEU A 34 -5.39 -5.80 -25.39
N ALA A 35 -5.51 -5.98 -26.70
CA ALA A 35 -4.80 -7.05 -27.40
C ALA A 35 -3.30 -6.72 -27.36
N GLY A 36 -2.50 -7.53 -26.64
CA GLY A 36 -1.05 -7.30 -26.54
C GLY A 36 -0.33 -7.39 -27.89
N ASP A 37 0.71 -6.57 -28.07
CA ASP A 37 1.87 -6.52 -29.01
C ASP A 37 1.86 -7.29 -30.36
N GLY A 38 0.72 -7.74 -30.87
CA GLY A 38 0.61 -8.51 -32.12
C GLY A 38 -0.59 -8.12 -33.00
N GLY A 39 -1.38 -7.13 -32.59
CA GLY A 39 -2.31 -6.45 -33.49
C GLY A 39 -1.53 -5.45 -34.35
N PRO A 40 -1.91 -5.22 -35.62
CA PRO A 40 -1.24 -4.21 -36.42
C PRO A 40 -1.32 -2.87 -35.68
N ASP A 41 -0.19 -2.15 -35.59
CA ASP A 41 -0.04 -0.80 -35.02
C ASP A 41 -0.82 0.23 -35.88
N VAL A 42 -2.12 -0.03 -36.08
CA VAL A 42 -3.05 0.85 -36.78
C VAL A 42 -3.45 1.90 -35.77
N ARG A 43 -2.54 2.85 -35.56
CA ARG A 43 -2.86 4.10 -34.88
C ARG A 43 -4.06 4.71 -35.60
N GLY A 44 -5.16 4.84 -34.87
CA GLY A 44 -6.38 5.36 -35.43
C GLY A 44 -6.23 6.82 -35.92
N PRO A 45 -7.17 7.30 -36.74
CA PRO A 45 -7.13 8.63 -37.31
C PRO A 45 -7.08 9.75 -36.26
N ALA A 46 -7.60 9.54 -35.05
CA ALA A 46 -7.49 10.49 -33.94
C ALA A 46 -6.08 10.51 -33.32
N ALA A 47 -5.46 9.35 -33.11
CA ALA A 47 -4.10 9.24 -32.59
C ALA A 47 -3.06 9.89 -33.52
N THR A 48 -3.23 9.72 -34.83
CA THR A 48 -2.36 10.34 -35.84
C THR A 48 -2.47 11.88 -35.82
N ARG A 49 -3.69 12.42 -35.66
CA ARG A 49 -3.92 13.87 -35.57
C ARG A 49 -3.38 14.46 -34.28
N LEU A 50 -3.55 13.78 -33.14
CA LEU A 50 -2.96 14.20 -31.86
C LEU A 50 -1.43 14.33 -31.94
N GLN A 51 -0.75 13.39 -32.61
CA GLN A 51 0.71 13.47 -32.82
C GLN A 51 1.14 14.66 -33.69
N ARG A 52 0.31 15.09 -34.65
CA ARG A 52 0.57 16.28 -35.49
C ARG A 52 0.47 17.57 -34.69
N VAL A 53 -0.45 17.65 -33.74
CA VAL A 53 -0.67 18.83 -32.89
C VAL A 53 0.47 19.04 -31.86
N ARG A 54 1.37 18.05 -31.66
CA ARG A 54 2.61 18.12 -30.84
C ARG A 54 2.45 18.83 -29.49
N SER A 55 1.27 18.75 -28.89
CA SER A 55 0.93 19.41 -27.64
C SER A 55 0.54 18.32 -26.63
N GLU A 56 1.00 18.45 -25.39
CA GLU A 56 0.59 17.52 -24.34
C GLU A 56 -0.94 17.64 -24.14
N PRO A 57 -1.70 16.55 -24.27
CA PRO A 57 -3.14 16.62 -24.14
C PRO A 57 -3.52 17.04 -22.72
N ALA A 58 -4.37 18.06 -22.62
CA ALA A 58 -5.16 18.28 -21.41
C ALA A 58 -6.02 17.03 -21.16
N ARG A 59 -6.40 16.79 -19.90
CA ARG A 59 -7.11 15.56 -19.45
C ARG A 59 -8.10 15.06 -20.52
N PRO A 60 -7.98 13.81 -20.98
CA PRO A 60 -8.76 13.32 -22.11
C PRO A 60 -10.26 13.28 -21.80
N VAL A 61 -11.08 13.66 -22.78
CA VAL A 61 -12.56 13.75 -22.69
C VAL A 61 -13.16 12.98 -23.87
N LEU A 62 -14.31 12.34 -23.68
CA LEU A 62 -15.06 11.68 -24.76
C LEU A 62 -16.25 12.50 -25.22
N SER A 63 -16.63 12.31 -26.48
CA SER A 63 -17.86 12.88 -27.04
C SER A 63 -18.93 11.81 -27.25
N ASP A 64 -20.19 12.13 -26.91
CA ASP A 64 -21.32 11.20 -27.06
C ASP A 64 -21.53 10.76 -28.51
N ALA A 65 -21.48 11.71 -29.44
CA ALA A 65 -21.59 11.48 -30.87
C ALA A 65 -20.19 11.42 -31.53
N PRO A 66 -20.00 10.68 -32.63
CA PRO A 66 -18.72 10.67 -33.35
C PRO A 66 -18.37 12.09 -33.82
N PRO A 67 -17.26 12.67 -33.34
CA PRO A 67 -16.92 14.05 -33.62
C PRO A 67 -16.20 14.18 -34.98
N ASP A 68 -16.27 15.36 -35.58
CA ASP A 68 -15.47 15.67 -36.77
C ASP A 68 -14.00 15.90 -36.35
N LEU A 69 -13.15 14.90 -36.61
CA LEU A 69 -11.74 14.93 -36.25
C LEU A 69 -10.97 16.07 -36.92
N ASP A 70 -11.39 16.51 -38.11
CA ASP A 70 -10.75 17.61 -38.84
C ASP A 70 -11.16 18.97 -38.24
N ALA A 71 -12.36 19.07 -37.66
CA ALA A 71 -12.76 20.23 -36.87
C ALA A 71 -11.99 20.32 -35.56
N LEU A 72 -11.84 19.20 -34.85
CA LEU A 72 -11.10 19.14 -33.59
C LEU A 72 -9.61 19.48 -33.77
N GLU A 73 -8.99 19.04 -34.88
CA GLU A 73 -7.60 19.40 -35.23
C GLU A 73 -7.46 20.91 -35.52
N ARG A 74 -8.43 21.51 -36.23
CA ARG A 74 -8.44 22.96 -36.51
C ARG A 74 -8.67 23.81 -35.26
N GLU A 75 -9.50 23.34 -34.35
CA GLU A 75 -9.83 24.01 -33.08
C GLU A 75 -8.77 23.80 -31.99
N GLY A 76 -7.79 22.91 -32.21
CA GLY A 76 -6.74 22.62 -31.25
C GLY A 76 -7.22 21.89 -29.99
N ARG A 77 -8.38 21.20 -30.07
CA ARG A 77 -8.97 20.44 -28.96
C ARG A 77 -8.27 19.10 -28.73
N THR A 78 -7.08 19.17 -28.12
CA THR A 78 -6.24 17.99 -27.83
C THR A 78 -6.84 17.05 -26.78
N ASP A 79 -7.75 17.55 -25.95
CA ASP A 79 -8.51 16.81 -24.94
C ASP A 79 -9.47 15.77 -25.55
N LEU A 80 -10.27 16.16 -26.54
CA LEU A 80 -11.17 15.24 -27.26
C LEU A 80 -10.41 14.32 -28.21
N LEU A 81 -9.38 14.84 -28.90
CA LEU A 81 -8.54 14.01 -29.76
C LEU A 81 -7.86 12.88 -28.97
N ALA A 82 -7.40 13.18 -27.74
CA ALA A 82 -6.83 12.17 -26.86
C ALA A 82 -7.85 11.16 -26.32
N GLY A 83 -9.08 11.60 -26.01
CA GLY A 83 -10.15 10.69 -25.62
C GLY A 83 -10.61 9.77 -26.76
N GLU A 84 -10.84 10.32 -27.95
CA GLU A 84 -11.23 9.53 -29.13
C GLU A 84 -10.10 8.58 -29.56
N ALA A 85 -8.83 8.98 -29.46
CA ALA A 85 -7.70 8.07 -29.71
C ALA A 85 -7.70 6.85 -28.77
N GLN A 86 -8.00 7.06 -27.47
CA GLN A 86 -8.14 5.96 -26.50
C GLN A 86 -9.35 5.07 -26.78
N LEU A 87 -10.44 5.63 -27.28
CA LEU A 87 -11.64 4.89 -27.70
C LEU A 87 -11.35 4.04 -28.95
N GLU A 88 -10.67 4.61 -29.95
CA GLU A 88 -10.24 3.92 -31.17
C GLU A 88 -9.33 2.73 -30.87
N GLU A 89 -8.36 2.89 -29.97
CA GLU A 89 -7.48 1.81 -29.52
C GLU A 89 -8.28 0.62 -28.96
N ARG A 90 -9.28 0.89 -28.11
CA ARG A 90 -10.15 -0.13 -27.51
C ARG A 90 -11.13 -0.74 -28.52
N LEU A 91 -11.61 0.04 -29.48
CA LEU A 91 -12.39 -0.47 -30.61
C LEU A 91 -11.55 -1.38 -31.51
N GLY A 92 -10.26 -1.08 -31.64
CA GLY A 92 -9.27 -1.88 -32.37
C GLY A 92 -8.98 -3.23 -31.72
N SER A 93 -9.03 -3.33 -30.40
CA SER A 93 -8.86 -4.60 -29.67
C SER A 93 -10.10 -5.50 -29.64
N ALA A 94 -11.22 -5.07 -30.25
CA ALA A 94 -12.47 -5.82 -30.25
C ALA A 94 -12.39 -7.02 -31.21
N VAL A 95 -12.80 -8.19 -30.73
CA VAL A 95 -12.96 -9.38 -31.56
C VAL A 95 -14.29 -9.28 -32.31
N ARG A 96 -14.25 -9.35 -33.65
CA ARG A 96 -15.43 -9.20 -34.50
C ARG A 96 -15.82 -10.53 -35.14
N HIS A 97 -17.12 -10.84 -35.10
CA HIS A 97 -17.68 -12.00 -35.78
C HIS A 97 -19.05 -11.63 -36.39
N GLY A 98 -19.09 -11.47 -37.72
CA GLY A 98 -20.28 -10.99 -38.41
C GLY A 98 -20.65 -9.58 -37.98
N ALA A 99 -21.91 -9.37 -37.56
CA ALA A 99 -22.43 -8.07 -37.12
C ALA A 99 -22.19 -7.78 -35.62
N VAL A 100 -21.49 -8.66 -34.90
CA VAL A 100 -21.28 -8.57 -33.45
C VAL A 100 -19.81 -8.39 -33.15
N ALA A 101 -19.52 -7.50 -32.20
CA ALA A 101 -18.18 -7.28 -31.67
C ALA A 101 -18.17 -7.53 -30.15
N ALA A 102 -17.05 -8.08 -29.67
CA ALA A 102 -16.87 -8.41 -28.26
C ALA A 102 -15.52 -7.94 -27.73
N LEU A 103 -15.52 -7.46 -26.48
CA LEU A 103 -14.33 -7.07 -25.73
C LEU A 103 -14.33 -7.78 -24.38
N ALA A 104 -13.18 -8.27 -23.94
CA ALA A 104 -13.03 -8.86 -22.62
C ALA A 104 -12.46 -7.83 -21.64
N GLY A 105 -12.80 -7.97 -20.36
CA GLY A 105 -12.30 -7.11 -19.31
C GLY A 105 -12.63 -7.60 -17.91
N TRP A 106 -12.35 -6.73 -16.93
CA TRP A 106 -12.60 -6.94 -15.52
C TRP A 106 -13.48 -5.83 -14.96
N CYS A 107 -14.46 -6.21 -14.13
CA CYS A 107 -15.38 -5.29 -13.47
C CYS A 107 -15.59 -5.74 -12.01
N PRO A 108 -15.72 -4.82 -11.04
CA PRO A 108 -16.15 -5.16 -9.69
C PRO A 108 -17.50 -5.89 -9.71
N GLU A 109 -17.63 -6.98 -8.96
CA GLU A 109 -18.80 -7.87 -8.96
C GLU A 109 -20.10 -7.13 -8.59
N THR A 110 -20.01 -6.15 -7.70
CA THR A 110 -21.11 -5.29 -7.26
C THR A 110 -21.58 -4.31 -8.34
N GLU A 111 -20.72 -3.94 -9.28
CA GLU A 111 -21.04 -2.97 -10.35
C GLU A 111 -21.47 -3.65 -11.66
N VAL A 112 -21.23 -4.95 -11.83
CA VAL A 112 -21.61 -5.70 -13.04
C VAL A 112 -23.09 -5.47 -13.40
N GLY A 113 -24.00 -5.50 -12.42
CA GLY A 113 -25.43 -5.32 -12.66
C GLY A 113 -25.79 -3.90 -13.13
N ALA A 114 -25.22 -2.87 -12.47
CA ALA A 114 -25.47 -1.48 -12.83
C ALA A 114 -24.90 -1.14 -14.22
N THR A 115 -23.70 -1.63 -14.52
CA THR A 115 -23.04 -1.43 -15.81
C THR A 115 -23.75 -2.18 -16.93
N ALA A 116 -24.23 -3.40 -16.67
CA ALA A 116 -25.06 -4.14 -17.62
C ALA A 116 -26.33 -3.36 -17.99
N ALA A 117 -27.02 -2.75 -17.00
CA ALA A 117 -28.21 -1.94 -17.25
C ALA A 117 -27.91 -0.68 -18.08
N ARG A 118 -26.77 -0.01 -17.83
CA ARG A 118 -26.34 1.18 -18.60
C ARG A 118 -26.08 0.86 -20.08
N ILE A 119 -25.42 -0.27 -20.34
CA ILE A 119 -25.04 -0.69 -21.70
C ILE A 119 -26.26 -1.27 -22.45
N ALA A 120 -27.21 -1.90 -21.75
CA ALA A 120 -28.43 -2.44 -22.36
C ALA A 120 -29.22 -1.38 -23.14
N GLY A 121 -29.26 -0.14 -22.65
CA GLY A 121 -29.91 0.96 -23.35
C GLY A 121 -29.20 1.44 -24.63
N ALA A 122 -27.96 1.00 -24.90
CA ALA A 122 -27.23 1.24 -26.14
C ALA A 122 -27.33 0.03 -27.10
N GLY A 123 -27.97 -1.07 -26.67
CA GLY A 123 -28.04 -2.32 -27.43
C GLY A 123 -26.85 -3.27 -27.21
N GLY A 124 -25.97 -2.99 -26.24
CA GLY A 124 -24.93 -3.92 -25.81
C GLY A 124 -25.35 -4.74 -24.58
N ALA A 125 -24.61 -5.81 -24.30
CA ALA A 125 -24.78 -6.67 -23.14
C ALA A 125 -23.44 -6.89 -22.44
N LEU A 126 -23.47 -6.86 -21.11
CA LEU A 126 -22.32 -7.23 -20.28
C LEU A 126 -22.51 -8.67 -19.78
N VAL A 127 -21.73 -9.60 -20.30
CA VAL A 127 -21.85 -11.04 -20.02
C VAL A 127 -20.75 -11.47 -19.06
N PRO A 128 -21.05 -12.05 -17.89
CA PRO A 128 -20.02 -12.58 -17.01
C PRO A 128 -19.36 -13.82 -17.63
N LEU A 129 -18.04 -13.81 -17.70
CA LEU A 129 -17.24 -14.94 -18.16
C LEU A 129 -16.67 -15.73 -16.97
N ARG A 130 -16.36 -17.00 -17.22
CA ARG A 130 -15.52 -17.76 -16.29
C ARG A 130 -14.08 -17.24 -16.42
N ALA A 131 -13.44 -16.91 -15.30
CA ALA A 131 -12.03 -16.53 -15.32
C ALA A 131 -11.17 -17.69 -15.88
N PRO A 132 -10.23 -17.40 -16.80
CA PRO A 132 -9.30 -18.41 -17.30
C PRO A 132 -8.44 -18.96 -16.15
N ARG A 133 -8.13 -20.26 -16.20
CA ARG A 133 -7.26 -20.89 -15.19
C ARG A 133 -5.84 -20.32 -15.32
N GLY A 134 -5.26 -19.86 -14.21
CA GLY A 134 -3.89 -19.33 -14.17
C GLY A 134 -3.74 -17.84 -14.49
N VAL A 135 -4.84 -17.10 -14.68
CA VAL A 135 -4.79 -15.64 -14.81
C VAL A 135 -5.33 -15.01 -13.53
N ASP A 136 -4.47 -14.32 -12.80
CA ASP A 136 -4.88 -13.59 -11.61
C ASP A 136 -5.73 -12.37 -12.00
N PRO A 137 -6.92 -12.20 -11.38
CA PRO A 137 -7.69 -10.97 -11.54
C PRO A 137 -6.91 -9.76 -11.04
N PRO A 138 -7.17 -8.57 -11.61
CA PRO A 138 -6.56 -7.33 -11.13
C PRO A 138 -7.07 -7.00 -9.73
N THR A 139 -6.19 -6.45 -8.90
CA THR A 139 -6.50 -6.08 -7.52
C THR A 139 -6.99 -4.64 -7.44
N LEU A 140 -8.22 -4.45 -6.96
CA LEU A 140 -8.72 -3.17 -6.49
C LEU A 140 -8.71 -3.16 -4.96
N LEU A 141 -7.80 -2.38 -4.37
CA LEU A 141 -7.84 -2.08 -2.93
C LEU A 141 -8.84 -0.95 -2.70
N THR A 142 -9.84 -1.18 -1.85
CA THR A 142 -10.71 -0.11 -1.33
C THR A 142 -9.84 1.02 -0.78
N GLY A 143 -9.95 2.23 -1.34
CA GLY A 143 -9.13 3.39 -1.00
C GLY A 143 -7.95 3.73 -1.91
N ALA A 144 -7.66 2.91 -2.93
CA ALA A 144 -6.71 3.31 -3.97
C ALA A 144 -7.18 4.57 -4.70
N ASP A 145 -6.28 5.45 -5.13
CA ASP A 145 -6.65 6.68 -5.84
C ASP A 145 -7.32 6.42 -7.20
N THR A 146 -7.15 5.22 -7.75
CA THR A 146 -7.83 4.74 -8.96
C THR A 146 -9.20 4.10 -8.70
N ALA A 147 -9.60 3.94 -7.44
CA ALA A 147 -10.87 3.32 -7.09
C ALA A 147 -12.05 4.28 -7.35
N PRO A 148 -13.15 3.81 -7.95
CA PRO A 148 -14.39 4.58 -8.05
C PRO A 148 -14.84 5.12 -6.68
N SER A 149 -15.57 6.24 -6.67
CA SER A 149 -16.04 6.89 -5.43
C SER A 149 -16.81 5.96 -4.50
N ALA A 150 -17.48 4.95 -5.05
CA ALA A 150 -18.18 3.89 -4.31
C ALA A 150 -17.26 3.01 -3.44
N TYR A 151 -15.97 2.91 -3.75
CA TYR A 151 -14.96 2.14 -3.01
C TYR A 151 -13.94 3.02 -2.29
N ALA A 152 -14.27 4.29 -2.04
CA ALA A 152 -13.43 5.19 -1.26
C ALA A 152 -13.21 4.62 0.15
N ALA A 153 -11.96 4.51 0.58
CA ALA A 153 -11.65 4.08 1.94
C ALA A 153 -12.01 5.15 2.97
N THR A 154 -12.24 4.71 4.20
CA THR A 154 -12.28 5.61 5.36
C THR A 154 -10.98 6.41 5.46
N THR A 155 -11.06 7.63 5.99
CA THR A 155 -9.91 8.54 6.11
C THR A 155 -8.71 7.85 6.77
N VAL A 156 -8.95 7.02 7.78
CA VAL A 156 -7.90 6.26 8.49
C VAL A 156 -7.20 5.24 7.58
N ARG A 157 -7.97 4.41 6.85
CA ARG A 157 -7.37 3.39 5.99
C ARG A 157 -6.59 4.01 4.82
N ARG A 158 -7.07 5.15 4.30
CA ARG A 158 -6.40 5.90 3.24
C ARG A 158 -5.01 6.38 3.66
N SER A 159 -4.81 6.70 4.93
CA SER A 159 -3.51 7.15 5.47
C SER A 159 -2.45 6.05 5.49
N PHE A 160 -2.87 4.79 5.62
CA PHE A 160 -1.97 3.63 5.65
C PHE A 160 -1.78 3.00 4.26
N THR A 161 -2.64 3.31 3.28
CA THR A 161 -2.52 2.79 1.90
C THR A 161 -1.15 3.05 1.26
N PRO A 162 -0.52 4.24 1.42
CA PRO A 162 0.80 4.51 0.86
C PRO A 162 1.89 3.55 1.33
N LEU A 163 1.83 3.04 2.57
CA LEU A 163 2.81 2.09 3.10
C LEU A 163 2.81 0.80 2.26
N VAL A 164 1.63 0.25 2.00
CA VAL A 164 1.51 -1.00 1.23
C VAL A 164 1.76 -0.76 -0.25
N SER A 165 1.21 0.31 -0.83
CA SER A 165 1.33 0.57 -2.27
C SER A 165 2.76 0.91 -2.71
N THR A 166 3.59 1.45 -1.81
CA THR A 166 5.02 1.72 -2.07
C THR A 166 5.82 0.42 -2.16
N TYR A 167 5.44 -0.62 -1.42
CA TYR A 167 6.07 -1.94 -1.52
C TYR A 167 5.70 -2.67 -2.82
N GLY A 168 4.42 -2.65 -3.17
CA GLY A 168 3.92 -3.25 -4.40
C GLY A 168 2.41 -3.42 -4.40
N THR A 169 1.87 -3.84 -5.54
CA THR A 169 0.45 -4.20 -5.63
C THR A 169 0.22 -5.55 -4.96
N VAL A 170 -0.72 -5.60 -4.02
CA VAL A 170 -1.12 -6.82 -3.31
C VAL A 170 -1.74 -7.82 -4.31
N PRO A 171 -1.33 -9.10 -4.31
CA PRO A 171 -2.01 -10.14 -5.08
C PRO A 171 -3.50 -10.23 -4.71
N TYR A 172 -4.35 -10.52 -5.68
CA TYR A 172 -5.80 -10.47 -5.47
C TYR A 172 -6.31 -11.49 -4.45
N ALA A 173 -5.70 -12.68 -4.41
CA ALA A 173 -6.07 -13.74 -3.48
C ALA A 173 -5.67 -13.45 -2.03
N ASP A 174 -4.77 -12.49 -1.82
CA ASP A 174 -4.19 -12.20 -0.52
C ASP A 174 -5.07 -11.31 0.35
N LEU A 175 -4.93 -11.51 1.66
CA LEU A 175 -5.48 -10.61 2.66
C LEU A 175 -4.83 -9.23 2.51
N ASP A 176 -5.67 -8.19 2.45
CA ASP A 176 -5.22 -6.80 2.49
C ASP A 176 -4.66 -6.48 3.88
N PRO A 177 -3.34 -6.29 4.04
CA PRO A 177 -2.75 -6.05 5.35
C PRO A 177 -2.78 -4.58 5.75
N THR A 178 -3.26 -3.66 4.92
CA THR A 178 -3.08 -2.21 5.08
C THR A 178 -3.30 -1.70 6.51
N MET A 179 -4.37 -2.15 7.17
CA MET A 179 -4.67 -1.75 8.55
C MET A 179 -3.78 -2.42 9.60
N ALA A 180 -3.53 -3.72 9.45
CA ALA A 180 -2.68 -4.46 10.38
C ALA A 180 -1.22 -3.99 10.28
N ALA A 181 -0.75 -3.77 9.05
CA ALA A 181 0.56 -3.26 8.72
C ALA A 181 0.77 -1.84 9.27
N GLY A 182 -0.21 -0.95 9.02
CA GLY A 182 -0.24 0.38 9.61
C GLY A 182 -0.21 0.39 11.14
N PHE A 183 -0.94 -0.52 11.79
CA PHE A 183 -0.92 -0.67 13.24
C PHE A 183 0.45 -1.15 13.75
N VAL A 184 1.01 -2.20 13.13
CA VAL A 184 2.33 -2.73 13.49
C VAL A 184 3.41 -1.68 13.31
N TYR A 185 3.39 -0.94 12.19
CA TYR A 185 4.29 0.17 11.94
C TYR A 185 4.23 1.21 13.06
N VAL A 186 3.02 1.65 13.43
CA VAL A 186 2.81 2.67 14.46
C VAL A 186 3.30 2.20 15.83
N VAL A 187 3.11 0.93 16.17
CA VAL A 187 3.65 0.33 17.40
C VAL A 187 5.18 0.29 17.38
N MET A 188 5.78 -0.16 16.28
CA MET A 188 7.23 -0.23 16.13
C MET A 188 7.87 1.16 16.18
N PHE A 189 7.29 2.12 15.47
CA PHE A 189 7.71 3.52 15.53
C PHE A 189 7.67 4.05 16.97
N GLY A 190 6.56 3.82 17.69
CA GLY A 190 6.42 4.27 19.06
C GLY A 190 7.48 3.72 20.00
N LEU A 191 7.80 2.43 19.88
CA LEU A 191 8.84 1.77 20.70
C LEU A 191 10.26 2.26 20.40
N MET A 192 10.54 2.67 19.15
CA MET A 192 11.84 3.22 18.75
C MET A 192 11.99 4.69 19.13
N PHE A 193 10.88 5.44 19.11
CA PHE A 193 10.88 6.88 19.34
C PHE A 193 10.66 7.25 20.81
N GLY A 194 10.04 6.39 21.61
CA GLY A 194 10.29 6.28 23.05
C GLY A 194 10.11 7.49 23.98
N ASP A 195 9.58 8.64 23.56
CA ASP A 195 9.49 9.85 24.41
C ASP A 195 8.07 10.43 24.51
N ALA A 196 7.62 10.71 25.73
CA ALA A 196 6.28 11.20 26.01
C ALA A 196 6.05 12.63 25.49
N GLY A 197 7.03 13.52 25.65
CA GLY A 197 6.99 14.90 25.20
C GLY A 197 7.03 15.01 23.67
N HIS A 198 7.96 14.31 23.03
CA HIS A 198 8.04 14.26 21.58
C HIS A 198 6.81 13.55 20.95
N GLY A 199 6.29 12.51 21.60
CA GLY A 199 5.04 11.86 21.17
C GLY A 199 3.83 12.80 21.23
N LEU A 200 3.71 13.59 22.31
CA LEU A 200 2.66 14.60 22.43
C LEU A 200 2.79 15.70 21.35
N LEU A 201 4.03 16.08 21.00
CA LEU A 201 4.29 17.00 19.90
C LEU A 201 3.77 16.43 18.56
N LEU A 202 3.99 15.15 18.28
CA LEU A 202 3.44 14.48 17.09
C LEU A 202 1.91 14.46 17.10
N VAL A 203 1.28 14.19 18.24
CA VAL A 203 -0.19 14.25 18.38
C VAL A 203 -0.71 15.67 18.12
N ALA A 204 -0.02 16.69 18.64
CA ALA A 204 -0.38 18.08 18.39
C ALA A 204 -0.25 18.43 16.89
N ILE A 205 0.83 18.02 16.23
CA ILE A 205 1.01 18.19 14.78
C ILE A 205 -0.12 17.50 14.00
N ALA A 206 -0.50 16.28 14.39
CA ALA A 206 -1.59 15.56 13.75
C ALA A 206 -2.94 16.29 13.91
N PHE A 207 -3.21 16.85 15.08
CA PHE A 207 -4.43 17.64 15.30
C PHE A 207 -4.45 18.94 14.48
N LEU A 208 -3.30 19.61 14.35
CA LEU A 208 -3.15 20.79 13.49
C LEU A 208 -3.40 20.47 12.01
N LEU A 209 -2.86 19.35 11.53
CA LEU A 209 -3.12 18.86 10.17
C LEU A 209 -4.60 18.54 9.95
N ARG A 210 -5.27 17.92 10.94
CA ARG A 210 -6.72 17.67 10.92
C ARG A 210 -7.52 18.97 10.90
N ALA A 211 -7.08 20.00 11.63
CA ALA A 211 -7.70 21.32 11.65
C ALA A 211 -7.42 22.15 10.37
N GLY A 212 -6.63 21.62 9.43
CA GLY A 212 -6.36 22.23 8.13
C GLY A 212 -5.30 23.34 8.15
N ARG A 213 -4.52 23.47 9.23
CA ARG A 213 -3.46 24.48 9.38
C ARG A 213 -2.08 23.79 9.52
N PRO A 214 -1.04 24.23 8.79
CA PRO A 214 -0.97 25.29 7.76
C PRO A 214 -1.48 24.85 6.37
N ARG A 215 -1.95 25.81 5.55
CA ARG A 215 -2.45 25.55 4.18
C ARG A 215 -1.40 24.91 3.27
N ARG A 216 -0.10 25.20 3.49
CA ARG A 216 1.02 24.61 2.75
C ARG A 216 1.17 23.10 2.96
N ALA A 217 0.69 22.57 4.09
CA ALA A 217 0.73 21.14 4.40
C ALA A 217 -0.50 20.38 3.88
N ALA A 218 -1.25 20.92 2.89
CA ALA A 218 -2.43 20.29 2.34
C ALA A 218 -2.17 18.85 1.83
N MET A 219 -0.98 18.62 1.27
CA MET A 219 -0.54 17.31 0.79
C MET A 219 -0.41 16.27 1.90
N LEU A 220 -0.06 16.68 3.13
CA LEU A 220 0.14 15.79 4.27
C LEU A 220 -1.14 15.57 5.10
N ARG A 221 -2.22 16.29 4.78
CA ARG A 221 -3.51 16.15 5.50
C ARG A 221 -4.02 14.72 5.54
N PRO A 222 -3.99 13.92 4.45
CA PRO A 222 -4.47 12.54 4.50
C PRO A 222 -3.69 11.67 5.49
N LEU A 223 -2.49 12.07 5.93
CA LEU A 223 -1.64 11.31 6.85
C LEU A 223 -1.89 11.65 8.33
N TRP A 224 -2.82 12.56 8.65
CA TRP A 224 -3.07 12.98 10.03
C TRP A 224 -3.36 11.81 11.00
N PRO A 225 -4.14 10.76 10.68
CA PRO A 225 -4.42 9.70 11.65
C PRO A 225 -3.24 8.74 11.79
N PHE A 226 -2.39 8.64 10.77
CA PHE A 226 -1.12 7.91 10.84
C PHE A 226 -0.15 8.60 11.82
N ILE A 227 0.03 9.92 11.69
CA ILE A 227 0.87 10.72 12.60
C ILE A 227 0.28 10.71 14.02
N ALA A 228 -1.05 10.80 14.16
CA ALA A 228 -1.71 10.71 15.47
C ALA A 228 -1.48 9.36 16.14
N GLY A 229 -1.57 8.26 15.38
CA GLY A 229 -1.28 6.92 15.88
C GLY A 229 0.17 6.80 16.34
N ALA A 230 1.12 7.21 15.51
CA ALA A 230 2.55 7.20 15.81
C ALA A 230 2.90 8.05 17.05
N GLY A 231 2.29 9.23 17.17
CA GLY A 231 2.45 10.09 18.34
C GLY A 231 1.86 9.46 19.61
N LEU A 232 0.68 8.84 19.51
CA LEU A 232 0.05 8.19 20.65
C LEU A 232 0.86 6.99 21.17
N THR A 233 1.35 6.13 20.27
CA THR A 233 2.18 4.98 20.68
C THR A 233 3.54 5.42 21.20
N ALA A 234 4.15 6.47 20.62
CA ALA A 234 5.35 7.09 21.16
C ALA A 234 5.11 7.65 22.57
N THR A 235 3.99 8.32 22.80
CA THR A 235 3.66 8.82 24.14
C THR A 235 3.49 7.69 25.14
N LEU A 236 2.80 6.61 24.76
CA LEU A 236 2.63 5.44 25.62
C LEU A 236 3.97 4.74 25.92
N ALA A 237 4.84 4.62 24.92
CA ALA A 237 6.18 4.06 25.09
C ALA A 237 7.05 4.94 25.99
N GLY A 238 7.03 6.26 25.79
CA GLY A 238 7.79 7.19 26.64
C GLY A 238 7.27 7.27 28.07
N VAL A 239 5.97 7.13 28.29
CA VAL A 239 5.41 6.95 29.64
C VAL A 239 5.93 5.65 30.27
N ALA A 240 6.03 4.57 29.50
CA ALA A 240 6.57 3.31 29.99
C ALA A 240 8.07 3.39 30.29
N TYR A 241 8.84 4.15 29.50
CA TYR A 241 10.26 4.36 29.71
C TYR A 241 10.58 5.41 30.78
N GLY A 242 9.65 6.32 31.07
CA GLY A 242 9.85 7.45 31.98
C GLY A 242 10.48 8.68 31.32
N GLU A 243 10.51 8.75 29.99
CA GLU A 243 11.19 9.82 29.24
C GLU A 243 10.20 10.92 28.81
N PHE A 244 10.55 12.19 29.07
CA PHE A 244 9.78 13.37 28.66
C PHE A 244 10.75 14.48 28.26
N PHE A 245 10.94 14.68 26.95
CA PHE A 245 12.02 15.52 26.39
C PHE A 245 13.40 15.13 26.97
N GLY A 246 13.68 13.83 27.00
CA GLY A 246 14.84 13.23 27.66
C GLY A 246 14.61 12.85 29.15
N PRO A 247 15.69 12.54 29.90
CA PRO A 247 15.63 12.06 31.29
C PRO A 247 15.41 13.21 32.28
N THR A 248 14.28 13.91 32.13
CA THR A 248 13.93 15.08 32.94
C THR A 248 13.44 14.72 34.36
N GLY A 249 13.17 13.44 34.62
CA GLY A 249 12.67 12.94 35.92
C GLY A 249 11.24 13.35 36.26
N ILE A 250 10.50 13.93 35.30
CA ILE A 250 9.11 14.36 35.48
C ILE A 250 8.16 13.16 35.56
N LEU A 251 8.46 12.10 34.79
CA LEU A 251 7.71 10.85 34.82
C LEU A 251 8.45 9.79 35.62
N PRO A 252 7.74 8.99 36.44
CA PRO A 252 8.32 7.80 37.04
C PRO A 252 8.57 6.73 35.97
N VAL A 253 9.68 5.99 36.09
CA VAL A 253 9.96 4.82 35.26
C VAL A 253 8.93 3.74 35.59
N LEU A 254 7.99 3.51 34.68
CA LEU A 254 6.88 2.56 34.88
C LEU A 254 7.24 1.15 34.44
N TRP A 255 8.11 0.99 33.45
CA TRP A 255 8.47 -0.32 32.90
C TRP A 255 9.97 -0.56 32.80
N LEU A 256 10.69 0.26 32.04
CA LEU A 256 12.08 -0.02 31.69
C LEU A 256 12.85 1.25 31.36
N GLU A 257 14.00 1.45 31.97
CA GLU A 257 14.91 2.55 31.64
C GLU A 257 15.88 2.09 30.52
N PRO A 258 15.78 2.64 29.29
CA PRO A 258 16.50 2.12 28.13
C PRO A 258 18.03 2.08 28.31
N LEU A 259 18.59 3.08 28.98
CA LEU A 259 20.03 3.24 29.20
C LEU A 259 20.57 2.33 30.30
N GLU A 260 19.79 2.07 31.36
CA GLU A 260 20.22 1.19 32.46
C GLU A 260 20.05 -0.30 32.11
N GLU A 261 19.04 -0.63 31.30
CA GLU A 261 18.70 -2.03 30.98
C GLU A 261 18.70 -2.36 29.48
N PRO A 262 19.80 -2.12 28.73
CA PRO A 262 19.85 -2.31 27.28
C PRO A 262 19.59 -3.75 26.86
N MET A 263 19.98 -4.73 27.68
CA MET A 263 19.71 -6.16 27.42
C MET A 263 18.22 -6.51 27.52
N ARG A 264 17.46 -5.87 28.43
CA ARG A 264 16.02 -6.09 28.54
C ARG A 264 15.28 -5.41 27.39
N LEU A 265 15.72 -4.23 26.95
CA LEU A 265 15.21 -3.57 25.75
C LEU A 265 15.46 -4.43 24.50
N LEU A 266 16.66 -4.99 24.36
CA LEU A 266 16.98 -5.90 23.26
C LEU A 266 16.12 -7.16 23.29
N ALA A 267 15.95 -7.79 24.46
CA ALA A 267 15.13 -8.99 24.62
C ALA A 267 13.65 -8.73 24.29
N THR A 268 13.10 -7.61 24.74
CA THR A 268 11.72 -7.20 24.44
C THR A 268 11.52 -6.88 22.96
N ALA A 269 12.47 -6.19 22.33
CA ALA A 269 12.45 -5.91 20.88
C ALA A 269 12.48 -7.19 20.03
N VAL A 270 13.39 -8.12 20.33
CA VAL A 270 13.48 -9.41 19.64
C VAL A 270 12.25 -10.26 19.92
N GLY A 271 11.73 -10.25 21.15
CA GLY A 271 10.50 -10.94 21.54
C GLY A 271 9.27 -10.42 20.81
N LEU A 272 9.10 -9.10 20.72
CA LEU A 272 8.06 -8.47 19.91
C LEU A 272 8.21 -8.85 18.44
N GLY A 273 9.42 -8.78 17.90
CA GLY A 273 9.73 -9.21 16.55
C GLY A 273 9.34 -10.65 16.27
N ALA A 274 9.59 -11.55 17.22
CA ALA A 274 9.17 -12.94 17.15
C ALA A 274 7.64 -13.06 17.10
N VAL A 275 6.91 -12.33 17.95
CA VAL A 275 5.44 -12.31 17.92
C VAL A 275 4.91 -11.76 16.60
N LEU A 276 5.47 -10.67 16.09
CA LEU A 276 5.08 -10.09 14.80
C LEU A 276 5.33 -11.05 13.64
N LEU A 277 6.46 -11.78 13.67
CA LEU A 277 6.76 -12.79 12.66
C LEU A 277 5.82 -14.01 12.78
N ALA A 278 5.42 -14.40 13.99
CA ALA A 278 4.41 -15.44 14.18
C ALA A 278 3.05 -15.02 13.58
N VAL A 279 2.64 -13.76 13.76
CA VAL A 279 1.44 -13.20 13.13
C VAL A 279 1.59 -13.17 11.61
N ALA A 280 2.78 -12.82 11.09
CA ALA A 280 3.11 -12.86 9.67
C ALA A 280 2.87 -14.26 9.08
N TYR A 281 3.41 -15.29 9.74
CA TYR A 281 3.24 -16.69 9.32
C TYR A 281 1.78 -17.13 9.40
N ALA A 282 1.06 -16.76 10.46
CA ALA A 282 -0.37 -17.08 10.57
C ALA A 282 -1.17 -16.49 9.41
N ALA A 283 -0.92 -15.22 9.06
CA ALA A 283 -1.57 -14.58 7.93
C ALA A 283 -1.09 -15.15 6.57
N GLY A 284 0.19 -15.53 6.46
CA GLY A 284 0.75 -16.24 5.31
C GLY A 284 0.04 -17.57 5.04
N ILE A 285 -0.22 -18.38 6.07
CA ILE A 285 -0.99 -19.64 5.94
C ILE A 285 -2.37 -19.39 5.34
N VAL A 286 -3.07 -18.34 5.80
CA VAL A 286 -4.40 -17.99 5.28
C VAL A 286 -4.33 -17.58 3.81
N ASN A 287 -3.29 -16.85 3.42
CA ASN A 287 -3.05 -16.46 2.02
C ASN A 287 -2.78 -17.68 1.14
N ARG A 288 -1.83 -18.55 1.51
CA ARG A 288 -1.48 -19.75 0.72
C ARG A 288 -2.68 -20.71 0.57
N TRP A 289 -3.52 -20.81 1.61
CA TRP A 289 -4.76 -21.59 1.54
C TRP A 289 -5.73 -21.03 0.49
N ARG A 290 -5.81 -19.69 0.37
CA ARG A 290 -6.68 -19.01 -0.60
C ARG A 290 -6.16 -19.10 -2.04
N GLU A 291 -4.84 -19.07 -2.22
CA GLU A 291 -4.21 -19.11 -3.54
C GLU A 291 -4.26 -20.50 -4.19
N GLY A 292 -3.84 -21.54 -3.46
CA GLY A 292 -3.59 -22.87 -4.04
C GLY A 292 -4.26 -24.03 -3.29
N GLY A 293 -5.04 -23.74 -2.25
CA GLY A 293 -5.70 -24.75 -1.43
C GLY A 293 -4.80 -25.37 -0.35
N PRO A 294 -5.22 -26.49 0.27
CA PRO A 294 -4.58 -27.02 1.47
C PRO A 294 -3.18 -27.60 1.21
N ALA A 295 -2.93 -28.16 0.02
CA ALA A 295 -1.62 -28.69 -0.33
C ALA A 295 -0.57 -27.59 -0.49
N ALA A 296 -0.92 -26.48 -1.15
CA ALA A 296 -0.04 -25.32 -1.27
C ALA A 296 0.28 -24.72 0.11
N ALA A 297 -0.73 -24.59 0.98
CA ALA A 297 -0.55 -24.10 2.34
C ALA A 297 0.35 -25.01 3.20
N LEU A 298 0.28 -26.33 3.02
CA LEU A 298 1.05 -27.28 3.82
C LEU A 298 2.54 -27.25 3.48
N TYR A 299 2.88 -27.21 2.18
CA TYR A 299 4.24 -27.39 1.70
C TYR A 299 5.01 -26.09 1.43
N ALA A 300 4.33 -24.94 1.35
CA ALA A 300 4.98 -23.65 1.11
C ALA A 300 5.88 -23.23 2.29
N THR A 301 7.03 -22.63 1.99
CA THR A 301 7.98 -22.07 2.98
C THR A 301 7.45 -20.83 3.69
N THR A 302 6.44 -20.16 3.12
CA THR A 302 5.67 -19.08 3.76
C THR A 302 4.40 -19.59 4.47
N GLY A 303 4.05 -20.86 4.27
CA GLY A 303 2.88 -21.53 4.84
C GLY A 303 3.18 -22.32 6.11
N ILE A 304 2.51 -23.48 6.27
CA ILE A 304 2.57 -24.32 7.48
C ILE A 304 3.97 -24.89 7.67
N ALA A 305 4.64 -25.32 6.60
CA ALA A 305 6.01 -25.84 6.70
C ALA A 305 6.97 -24.80 7.31
N GLY A 306 6.92 -23.56 6.81
CA GLY A 306 7.70 -22.44 7.34
C GLY A 306 7.33 -22.06 8.77
N ALA A 307 6.04 -21.99 9.08
CA ALA A 307 5.55 -21.67 10.42
C ALA A 307 5.96 -22.74 11.45
N THR A 308 5.96 -24.01 11.05
CA THR A 308 6.41 -25.13 11.89
C THR A 308 7.91 -25.07 12.11
N LEU A 309 8.69 -24.79 11.05
CA LEU A 309 10.13 -24.58 11.17
C LEU A 309 10.45 -23.40 12.11
N TYR A 310 9.74 -22.29 11.95
CA TYR A 310 9.87 -21.11 12.80
C TYR A 310 9.55 -21.43 14.27
N LEU A 311 8.44 -22.11 14.54
CA LEU A 311 8.04 -22.54 15.88
C LEU A 311 9.10 -23.46 16.50
N GLY A 312 9.60 -24.44 15.74
CA GLY A 312 10.65 -25.35 16.20
C GLY A 312 11.92 -24.60 16.60
N LEU A 313 12.38 -23.67 15.77
CA LEU A 313 13.54 -22.82 16.07
C LEU A 313 13.30 -21.91 17.28
N ALA A 314 12.08 -21.37 17.44
CA ALA A 314 11.73 -20.56 18.60
C ALA A 314 11.73 -21.37 19.90
N VAL A 315 11.25 -22.62 19.88
CA VAL A 315 11.27 -23.53 21.04
C VAL A 315 12.71 -23.94 21.38
N VAL A 316 13.56 -24.19 20.36
CA VAL A 316 15.00 -24.41 20.56
C VAL A 316 15.67 -23.18 21.18
N ALA A 317 15.32 -21.98 20.75
CA ALA A 317 15.83 -20.76 21.38
C ALA A 317 15.36 -20.65 22.84
N GLY A 318 14.14 -21.07 23.15
CA GLY A 318 13.59 -21.12 24.51
C GLY A 318 14.36 -22.03 25.48
N TYR A 319 15.03 -23.07 24.97
CA TYR A 319 15.94 -23.90 25.79
C TYR A 319 17.07 -23.06 26.40
N VAL A 320 17.62 -22.08 25.67
CA VAL A 320 18.70 -21.21 26.15
C VAL A 320 18.26 -20.39 27.37
N TRP A 321 16.99 -20.03 27.45
CA TRP A 321 16.42 -19.22 28.53
C TRP A 321 15.97 -20.04 29.74
N LEU A 322 15.39 -21.23 29.49
CA LEU A 322 14.77 -22.06 30.54
C LEU A 322 15.71 -23.16 31.07
N GLY A 323 16.81 -23.46 30.37
CA GLY A 323 17.81 -24.46 30.77
C GLY A 323 17.33 -25.92 30.75
N GLN A 324 16.13 -26.19 30.25
CA GLN A 324 15.49 -27.51 30.25
C GLN A 324 15.69 -28.24 28.91
N VAL A 325 16.47 -29.32 28.92
CA VAL A 325 16.84 -30.11 27.72
C VAL A 325 15.62 -30.59 26.91
N ALA A 326 14.48 -30.81 27.58
CA ALA A 326 13.23 -31.20 26.94
C ALA A 326 12.78 -30.22 25.83
N TYR A 327 12.92 -28.90 26.03
CA TYR A 327 12.57 -27.92 24.99
C TYR A 327 13.52 -28.00 23.79
N GLY A 328 14.81 -28.29 24.00
CA GLY A 328 15.76 -28.47 22.91
C GLY A 328 15.37 -29.65 22.02
N VAL A 329 15.01 -30.80 22.63
CA VAL A 329 14.60 -32.00 21.89
C VAL A 329 13.27 -31.77 21.17
N VAL A 330 12.25 -31.27 21.88
CA VAL A 330 10.92 -31.01 21.29
C VAL A 330 11.02 -30.00 20.14
N GLY A 331 11.75 -28.90 20.35
CA GLY A 331 11.96 -27.88 19.33
C GLY A 331 12.70 -28.42 18.10
N ALA A 332 13.73 -29.24 18.29
CA ALA A 332 14.47 -29.86 17.20
C ALA A 332 13.59 -30.82 16.37
N VAL A 333 12.72 -31.60 17.03
CA VAL A 333 11.77 -32.48 16.34
C VAL A 333 10.77 -31.66 15.52
N ILE A 334 10.20 -30.59 16.09
CA ILE A 334 9.27 -29.70 15.37
C ILE A 334 9.97 -29.05 14.16
N ALA A 335 11.19 -28.53 14.35
CA ALA A 335 11.97 -27.93 13.28
C ALA A 335 12.26 -28.93 12.15
N ALA A 336 12.63 -30.17 12.49
CA ALA A 336 12.86 -31.24 11.53
C ALA A 336 11.61 -31.59 10.72
N VAL A 337 10.43 -31.61 11.36
CA VAL A 337 9.15 -31.81 10.67
C VAL A 337 8.87 -30.66 9.70
N GLY A 338 9.04 -29.41 10.13
CA GLY A 338 8.87 -28.24 9.26
C GLY A 338 9.83 -28.26 8.06
N LEU A 339 11.09 -28.63 8.29
CA LEU A 339 12.11 -28.77 7.25
C LEU A 339 11.76 -29.89 6.25
N ALA A 340 11.28 -31.03 6.73
CA ALA A 340 10.86 -32.14 5.88
C ALA A 340 9.67 -31.75 4.99
N LEU A 341 8.66 -31.08 5.56
CA LEU A 341 7.51 -30.57 4.79
C LEU A 341 7.96 -29.55 3.74
N ALA A 342 8.80 -28.58 4.11
CA ALA A 342 9.34 -27.60 3.17
C ALA A 342 10.16 -28.29 2.06
N GLY A 343 10.93 -29.32 2.41
CA GLY A 343 11.76 -30.07 1.48
C GLY A 343 10.94 -30.81 0.42
N VAL A 344 9.84 -31.45 0.82
CA VAL A 344 8.91 -32.10 -0.12
C VAL A 344 8.30 -31.08 -1.07
N GLY A 345 7.88 -29.92 -0.55
CA GLY A 345 7.33 -28.83 -1.36
C GLY A 345 8.31 -28.29 -2.39
N LEU A 346 9.51 -27.95 -1.94
CA LEU A 346 10.56 -27.40 -2.80
C LEU A 346 11.01 -28.42 -3.85
N TYR A 347 11.22 -29.67 -3.46
CA TYR A 347 11.63 -30.72 -4.39
C TYR A 347 10.61 -30.92 -5.53
N ALA A 348 9.31 -30.86 -5.21
CA ALA A 348 8.23 -30.96 -6.20
C ALA A 348 8.24 -29.83 -7.25
N THR A 349 8.89 -28.70 -6.96
CA THR A 349 9.04 -27.58 -7.90
C THR A 349 10.31 -27.65 -8.76
N THR A 350 11.22 -28.57 -8.47
CA THR A 350 12.46 -28.75 -9.24
C THR A 350 12.29 -29.75 -10.39
N ALA A 351 13.19 -29.71 -11.38
CA ALA A 351 13.17 -30.60 -12.55
C ALA A 351 13.47 -32.09 -12.23
N GLY A 352 13.61 -32.46 -10.95
CA GLY A 352 13.98 -33.80 -10.51
C GLY A 352 15.47 -34.14 -10.70
N GLY A 353 15.91 -35.25 -10.11
CA GLY A 353 17.28 -35.76 -10.20
C GLY A 353 18.28 -35.20 -9.17
N PRO A 354 19.58 -35.53 -9.30
CA PRO A 354 20.61 -35.14 -8.33
C PRO A 354 20.79 -33.62 -8.20
N GLY A 355 20.65 -32.88 -9.31
CA GLY A 355 20.70 -31.42 -9.31
C GLY A 355 19.56 -30.78 -8.52
N GLY A 356 18.33 -31.30 -8.66
CA GLY A 356 17.16 -30.83 -7.90
C GLY A 356 17.29 -31.09 -6.38
N ALA A 357 17.90 -32.22 -6.00
CA ALA A 357 18.17 -32.52 -4.59
C ALA A 357 19.17 -31.54 -3.96
N VAL A 358 20.25 -31.21 -4.67
CA VAL A 358 21.23 -30.21 -4.22
C VAL A 358 20.58 -28.83 -4.11
N GLN A 359 19.80 -28.41 -5.12
CA GLN A 359 19.07 -27.14 -5.10
C GLN A 359 18.10 -27.06 -3.91
N THR A 360 17.34 -28.12 -3.65
CA THR A 360 16.42 -28.19 -2.50
C THR A 360 17.19 -28.06 -1.18
N GLY A 361 18.34 -28.73 -1.05
CA GLY A 361 19.20 -28.62 0.12
C GLY A 361 19.68 -27.18 0.38
N ILE A 362 20.10 -26.48 -0.68
CA ILE A 362 20.51 -25.06 -0.59
C ILE A 362 19.33 -24.18 -0.16
N GLN A 363 18.15 -24.38 -0.73
CA GLN A 363 16.94 -23.61 -0.39
C GLN A 363 16.48 -23.86 1.05
N LEU A 364 16.60 -25.10 1.55
CA LEU A 364 16.30 -25.42 2.95
C LEU A 364 17.29 -24.77 3.92
N PHE A 365 18.59 -24.77 3.57
CA PHE A 365 19.60 -24.06 4.34
C PHE A 365 19.33 -22.56 4.38
N ASP A 366 19.04 -21.95 3.22
CA ASP A 366 18.64 -20.54 3.13
C ASP A 366 17.40 -20.25 3.99
N ALA A 367 16.39 -21.11 3.97
CA ALA A 367 15.18 -20.95 4.79
C ALA A 367 15.49 -20.86 6.29
N VAL A 368 16.37 -21.74 6.81
CA VAL A 368 16.78 -21.74 8.22
C VAL A 368 17.55 -20.47 8.57
N VAL A 369 18.56 -20.11 7.76
CA VAL A 369 19.39 -18.92 7.99
C VAL A 369 18.53 -17.66 7.95
N ARG A 370 17.65 -17.53 6.94
CA ARG A 370 16.75 -16.39 6.77
C ARG A 370 15.80 -16.23 7.96
N ILE A 371 15.27 -17.30 8.52
CA ILE A 371 14.43 -17.22 9.73
C ILE A 371 15.21 -16.63 10.90
N GLY A 372 16.42 -17.14 11.16
CA GLY A 372 17.28 -16.62 12.22
C GLY A 372 17.65 -15.15 12.02
N SER A 373 18.10 -14.79 10.82
CA SER A 373 18.46 -13.41 10.47
C SER A 373 17.29 -12.44 10.61
N ASN A 374 16.06 -12.87 10.28
CA ASN A 374 14.88 -12.03 10.41
C ASN A 374 14.57 -11.69 11.88
N VAL A 375 14.66 -12.68 12.79
CA VAL A 375 14.44 -12.45 14.23
C VAL A 375 15.49 -11.50 14.79
N VAL A 376 16.77 -11.72 14.44
CA VAL A 376 17.87 -10.83 14.84
C VAL A 376 17.71 -9.42 14.27
N SER A 377 17.09 -9.27 13.09
CA SER A 377 16.82 -7.97 12.47
C SER A 377 16.01 -7.02 13.37
N PHE A 378 15.14 -7.56 14.23
CA PHE A 378 14.35 -6.78 15.18
C PHE A 378 15.19 -6.18 16.33
N ALA A 379 16.44 -6.63 16.53
CA ALA A 379 17.39 -5.95 17.42
C ALA A 379 17.57 -4.47 17.05
N ARG A 380 17.33 -4.09 15.79
CA ARG A 380 17.33 -2.67 15.37
C ARG A 380 16.31 -1.83 16.13
N LEU A 381 15.16 -2.39 16.46
CA LEU A 381 14.13 -1.68 17.24
C LEU A 381 14.71 -1.17 18.57
N ALA A 382 15.45 -2.04 19.27
CA ALA A 382 16.14 -1.68 20.52
C ALA A 382 17.32 -0.74 20.28
N ALA A 383 18.13 -0.96 19.24
CA ALA A 383 19.29 -0.10 18.96
C ALA A 383 18.88 1.37 18.70
N PHE A 384 17.79 1.59 17.97
CA PHE A 384 17.29 2.94 17.71
C PHE A 384 16.60 3.55 18.95
N GLY A 385 15.87 2.76 19.74
CA GLY A 385 15.35 3.23 21.04
C GLY A 385 16.47 3.64 22.00
N LEU A 386 17.55 2.87 22.06
CA LEU A 386 18.74 3.21 22.86
C LEU A 386 19.44 4.47 22.35
N THR A 387 19.52 4.65 21.03
CA THR A 387 20.11 5.85 20.43
C THR A 387 19.27 7.09 20.76
N HIS A 388 17.95 6.97 20.72
CA HIS A 388 17.02 8.02 21.13
C HIS A 388 17.25 8.44 22.58
N ALA A 389 17.22 7.47 23.50
CA ALA A 389 17.46 7.72 24.92
C ALA A 389 18.84 8.36 25.17
N ALA A 390 19.88 7.90 24.46
CA ALA A 390 21.24 8.43 24.60
C ALA A 390 21.35 9.88 24.10
N LEU A 391 20.75 10.22 22.94
CA LEU A 391 20.76 11.59 22.43
C LEU A 391 19.95 12.53 23.33
N GLY A 392 18.80 12.07 23.84
CA GLY A 392 18.02 12.79 24.85
C GLY A 392 18.82 13.08 26.12
N ALA A 393 19.55 12.10 26.63
CA ALA A 393 20.43 12.26 27.79
C ALA A 393 21.56 13.28 27.52
N ILE A 394 22.21 13.22 26.35
CA ILE A 394 23.27 14.18 25.98
C ILE A 394 22.74 15.62 25.94
N VAL A 395 21.54 15.83 25.38
CA VAL A 395 20.91 17.16 25.33
C VAL A 395 20.57 17.65 26.75
N TRP A 396 20.08 16.76 27.61
CA TRP A 396 19.75 17.08 28.99
C TRP A 396 20.99 17.42 29.83
N ASP A 397 22.03 16.60 29.75
CA ASP A 397 23.30 16.83 30.47
C ASP A 397 23.96 18.14 30.03
N GLY A 398 23.95 18.43 28.73
CA GLY A 398 24.45 19.70 28.20
C GLY A 398 23.64 20.91 28.70
N THR A 399 22.31 20.76 28.82
CA THR A 399 21.41 21.81 29.31
C THR A 399 21.65 22.09 30.80
N THR A 400 21.71 21.04 31.62
CA THR A 400 21.87 21.16 33.07
C THR A 400 23.26 21.68 33.45
N ALA A 401 24.31 21.30 32.71
CA ALA A 401 25.65 21.83 32.88
C ALA A 401 25.72 23.35 32.64
N LEU A 402 24.98 23.88 31.66
CA LEU A 402 24.93 25.30 31.35
C LEU A 402 24.06 26.10 32.34
N ALA A 403 23.00 25.48 32.87
CA ALA A 403 22.11 26.13 33.83
C ALA A 403 22.82 26.56 35.13
N GLY A 404 23.94 25.91 35.48
CA GLY A 404 24.77 26.25 36.64
C GLY A 404 25.65 27.50 36.49
N LEU A 405 25.79 28.07 35.29
CA LEU A 405 26.76 29.15 34.98
C LEU A 405 26.19 30.58 35.16
N GLY A 406 25.12 30.74 35.95
CA GLY A 406 24.48 32.04 36.22
C GLY A 406 23.48 32.48 35.13
N PRO A 407 23.04 33.76 35.10
CA PRO A 407 21.92 34.21 34.26
C PRO A 407 22.15 34.03 32.75
N VAL A 408 23.38 34.23 32.29
CA VAL A 408 23.78 33.99 30.90
C VAL A 408 23.76 32.49 30.57
N GLY A 409 24.16 31.66 31.53
CA GLY A 409 24.08 30.20 31.45
C GLY A 409 22.66 29.69 31.29
N VAL A 410 21.68 30.29 31.97
CA VAL A 410 20.25 29.93 31.83
C VAL A 410 19.74 30.21 30.42
N VAL A 411 20.09 31.34 29.81
CA VAL A 411 19.70 31.64 28.43
C VAL A 411 20.33 30.66 27.45
N ALA A 412 21.62 30.33 27.64
CA ALA A 412 22.31 29.34 26.83
C ALA A 412 21.69 27.93 27.01
N ALA A 413 21.32 27.55 28.24
CA ALA A 413 20.66 26.28 28.54
C ALA A 413 19.31 26.16 27.82
N VAL A 414 18.47 27.20 27.86
CA VAL A 414 17.19 27.21 27.14
C VAL A 414 17.39 27.07 25.63
N LEU A 415 18.39 27.75 25.08
CA LEU A 415 18.72 27.65 23.65
C LEU A 415 19.17 26.23 23.28
N VAL A 416 20.08 25.64 24.06
CA VAL A 416 20.57 24.27 23.84
C VAL A 416 19.45 23.25 23.97
N PHE A 417 18.57 23.40 24.96
CA PHE A 417 17.43 22.53 25.15
C PHE A 417 16.47 22.58 23.94
N LEU A 418 16.12 23.78 23.47
CA LEU A 418 15.22 23.96 22.33
C LEU A 418 15.82 23.41 21.03
N VAL A 419 17.07 23.80 20.72
CA VAL A 419 17.73 23.38 19.47
C VAL A 419 18.06 21.90 19.51
N GLY A 420 18.53 21.39 20.65
CA GLY A 420 18.86 19.99 20.86
C GLY A 420 17.65 19.08 20.70
N ASN A 421 16.53 19.38 21.39
CA ASN A 421 15.30 18.59 21.23
C ASN A 421 14.72 18.71 19.82
N ALA A 422 14.72 19.89 19.20
CA ALA A 422 14.24 20.04 17.83
C ALA A 422 15.06 19.22 16.82
N LEU A 423 16.38 19.16 17.00
CA LEU A 423 17.29 18.37 16.17
C LEU A 423 17.10 16.87 16.41
N ALA A 424 17.07 16.44 17.67
CA ALA A 424 16.84 15.05 18.06
C ALA A 424 15.50 14.55 17.48
N PHE A 425 14.42 15.28 17.77
CA PHE A 425 13.09 15.03 17.22
C PHE A 425 13.10 14.82 15.70
N SER A 426 13.70 15.76 14.96
CA SER A 426 13.66 15.74 13.49
C SER A 426 14.47 14.59 12.90
N LEU A 427 15.66 14.32 13.44
CA LEU A 427 16.53 13.24 12.96
C LEU A 427 15.95 11.87 13.33
N GLU A 428 15.50 11.71 14.56
CA GLU A 428 15.05 10.42 15.07
C GLU A 428 13.69 10.04 14.54
N ALA A 429 12.76 10.99 14.37
CA ALA A 429 11.48 10.71 13.72
C ALA A 429 11.69 10.21 12.27
N LEU A 430 12.64 10.79 11.54
CA LEU A 430 12.98 10.34 10.18
C LEU A 430 13.62 8.95 10.21
N VAL A 431 14.63 8.74 11.06
CA VAL A 431 15.36 7.46 11.16
C VAL A 431 14.44 6.34 11.63
N ALA A 432 13.70 6.53 12.73
CA ALA A 432 12.74 5.56 13.23
C ALA A 432 11.66 5.24 12.19
N GLY A 433 11.16 6.27 11.48
CA GLY A 433 10.16 6.10 10.44
C GLY A 433 10.64 5.24 9.27
N VAL A 434 11.86 5.45 8.77
CA VAL A 434 12.48 4.66 7.69
C VAL A 434 12.77 3.23 8.15
N GLN A 435 13.20 3.05 9.40
CA GLN A 435 13.57 1.74 9.92
C GLN A 435 12.36 0.87 10.24
N ALA A 436 11.27 1.46 10.74
CA ALA A 436 9.99 0.78 10.86
C ALA A 436 9.49 0.28 9.49
N LEU A 437 9.60 1.11 8.45
CA LEU A 437 9.25 0.72 7.08
C LEU A 437 10.10 -0.44 6.57
N ARG A 438 11.41 -0.41 6.87
CA ARG A 438 12.33 -1.50 6.50
C ARG A 438 11.87 -2.82 7.13
N LEU A 439 11.57 -2.82 8.44
CA LEU A 439 11.12 -4.02 9.15
C LEU A 439 9.78 -4.55 8.61
N GLU A 440 8.86 -3.66 8.27
CA GLU A 440 7.59 -4.01 7.66
C GLU A 440 7.78 -4.65 6.28
N PHE A 441 8.64 -4.08 5.42
CA PHE A 441 8.81 -4.51 4.04
C PHE A 441 9.64 -5.79 3.90
N TYR A 442 10.76 -5.89 4.61
CA TYR A 442 11.70 -6.98 4.41
C TYR A 442 11.43 -8.18 5.32
N GLU A 443 10.84 -7.98 6.49
CA GLU A 443 10.64 -9.04 7.48
C GLU A 443 9.17 -9.50 7.54
N LEU A 444 8.20 -8.58 7.48
CA LEU A 444 6.77 -8.91 7.57
C LEU A 444 6.13 -9.18 6.19
N PHE A 445 6.22 -8.23 5.24
CA PHE A 445 5.57 -8.34 3.93
C PHE A 445 6.14 -9.44 3.05
N SER A 446 7.44 -9.68 3.13
CA SER A 446 8.11 -10.78 2.41
C SER A 446 7.69 -12.19 2.88
N ARG A 447 6.86 -12.28 3.93
CA ARG A 447 6.20 -13.53 4.39
C ARG A 447 4.74 -13.60 4.01
N LEU A 448 4.12 -12.42 3.86
CA LEU A 448 2.71 -12.31 3.51
C LEU A 448 2.47 -12.47 2.01
N PHE A 449 3.42 -11.97 1.21
CA PHE A 449 3.35 -11.90 -0.25
C PHE A 449 4.49 -12.68 -0.89
N GLU A 450 4.18 -13.67 -1.73
CA GLU A 450 5.18 -14.35 -2.58
C GLU A 450 5.34 -13.66 -3.95
N GLY A 451 4.34 -12.86 -4.37
CA GLY A 451 4.30 -12.23 -5.68
C GLY A 451 3.72 -10.81 -5.67
N LYS A 452 3.74 -10.15 -6.84
CA LYS A 452 3.09 -8.86 -7.06
C LYS A 452 1.78 -9.08 -7.82
N GLY A 453 0.69 -8.49 -7.32
CA GLY A 453 -0.58 -8.44 -8.05
C GLY A 453 -0.55 -7.47 -9.23
N ARG A 454 -1.55 -7.56 -10.11
CA ARG A 454 -1.80 -6.57 -11.16
C ARG A 454 -2.75 -5.50 -10.62
N PRO A 455 -2.41 -4.20 -10.63
CA PRO A 455 -3.30 -3.16 -10.13
C PRO A 455 -4.49 -2.99 -11.08
N PHE A 456 -5.69 -2.85 -10.52
CA PHE A 456 -6.88 -2.53 -11.31
C PHE A 456 -6.83 -1.08 -11.81
N ARG A 457 -6.96 -0.91 -13.13
CA ARG A 457 -6.97 0.39 -13.81
C ARG A 457 -8.28 0.53 -14.57
N PRO A 458 -9.35 1.04 -13.92
CA PRO A 458 -10.59 1.26 -14.62
C PRO A 458 -10.38 2.28 -15.74
N TRP A 459 -11.03 2.04 -16.87
CA TRP A 459 -11.09 3.04 -17.92
C TRP A 459 -12.19 4.04 -17.61
N HIS A 460 -11.81 5.26 -17.27
CA HIS A 460 -12.72 6.36 -16.99
C HIS A 460 -12.34 7.59 -17.80
N LEU A 461 -13.27 8.12 -18.58
CA LEU A 461 -13.14 9.38 -19.31
C LEU A 461 -14.40 10.20 -19.07
N PRO A 462 -14.30 11.47 -18.65
CA PRO A 462 -15.45 12.36 -18.60
C PRO A 462 -16.04 12.51 -20.01
N VAL A 463 -17.36 12.54 -20.10
CA VAL A 463 -18.09 12.66 -21.36
C VAL A 463 -18.65 14.07 -21.49
N GLU A 464 -18.38 14.71 -22.62
CA GLU A 464 -18.91 16.02 -22.99
C GLU A 464 -20.03 15.87 -24.02
N HIS A 465 -21.20 16.41 -23.69
CA HIS A 465 -22.36 16.41 -24.57
C HIS A 465 -22.21 17.58 -25.56
N LEU A 466 -21.58 17.33 -26.70
CA LEU A 466 -21.48 18.34 -27.77
C LEU A 466 -22.87 18.58 -28.36
N THR A 467 -23.50 19.70 -28.03
CA THR A 467 -24.71 20.14 -28.71
C THR A 467 -24.37 20.46 -30.17
N ALA A 468 -25.11 19.86 -31.11
CA ALA A 468 -24.93 20.06 -32.55
C ALA A 468 -24.94 21.57 -32.90
N PRO A 469 -24.11 22.02 -33.86
CA PRO A 469 -24.11 23.41 -34.28
C PRO A 469 -25.38 23.67 -35.09
N GLY A 470 -26.43 24.22 -34.44
CA GLY A 470 -27.66 24.62 -35.13
C GLY A 470 -28.98 24.46 -34.38
N ALA A 471 -29.00 24.47 -33.03
CA ALA A 471 -30.26 24.59 -32.28
C ALA A 471 -30.13 25.67 -31.20
N ASP A 472 -30.70 26.83 -31.52
CA ASP A 472 -31.01 28.02 -30.71
C ASP A 472 -30.46 28.12 -29.28
N ALA A 473 -29.65 29.16 -29.10
CA ALA A 473 -29.33 29.74 -27.80
C ALA A 473 -30.60 30.28 -27.12
N GLY A 474 -31.18 29.49 -26.21
CA GLY A 474 -32.10 29.95 -25.18
C GLY A 474 -31.35 30.23 -23.87
N PRO A 475 -31.61 31.35 -23.16
CA PRO A 475 -30.77 31.83 -22.07
C PRO A 475 -31.07 31.08 -20.75
N LEU A 476 -30.68 29.82 -20.63
CA LEU A 476 -30.72 29.07 -19.36
C LEU A 476 -29.45 28.24 -19.07
N ALA A 477 -28.51 28.12 -20.00
CA ALA A 477 -27.26 27.35 -19.81
C ALA A 477 -26.15 28.12 -19.07
N ALA A 478 -26.29 29.43 -18.84
CA ALA A 478 -25.27 30.24 -18.16
C ALA A 478 -25.25 30.10 -16.62
N ALA A 479 -26.23 29.41 -16.02
CA ALA A 479 -26.36 29.36 -14.56
C ALA A 479 -25.74 28.12 -13.87
N ALA A 480 -25.38 27.07 -14.61
CA ALA A 480 -24.86 25.83 -14.02
C ALA A 480 -23.32 25.72 -14.03
N VAL A 481 -22.62 26.42 -14.93
CA VAL A 481 -21.15 26.35 -15.07
C VAL A 481 -20.42 27.29 -14.07
N VAL A 482 -21.12 28.26 -13.48
CA VAL A 482 -20.48 29.26 -12.58
C VAL A 482 -20.43 28.84 -11.11
N ARG A 483 -21.10 27.75 -10.67
CA ARG A 483 -21.07 27.34 -9.25
C ARG A 483 -19.93 26.42 -8.82
N HIS A 484 -19.06 26.00 -9.73
CA HIS A 484 -17.88 25.18 -9.36
C HIS A 484 -16.52 25.86 -9.55
N SER A 485 -16.48 27.11 -10.04
CA SER A 485 -15.24 27.85 -10.31
C SER A 485 -14.94 29.02 -9.35
N THR A 486 -15.76 29.28 -8.33
CA THR A 486 -15.51 30.39 -7.39
C THR A 486 -15.42 29.93 -5.93
N VAL A 487 -14.30 29.28 -5.55
CA VAL A 487 -13.60 29.57 -4.28
C VAL A 487 -12.11 29.24 -4.44
N ARG A 488 -11.35 30.30 -4.79
CA ARG A 488 -9.96 30.62 -4.40
C ARG A 488 -8.79 29.82 -4.99
N GLU A 489 -8.36 30.25 -6.17
CA GLU A 489 -7.07 30.96 -6.27
C GLU A 489 -7.31 32.47 -6.02
N GLU A 490 -6.27 33.20 -5.61
CA GLU A 490 -6.25 34.57 -5.06
C GLU A 490 -6.55 34.69 -3.54
N GLU A 491 -5.49 34.52 -2.75
CA GLU A 491 -4.84 35.67 -2.08
C GLU A 491 -3.52 35.21 -1.45
N SER A 492 -2.46 35.90 -1.86
CA SER A 492 -1.21 36.25 -1.15
C SER A 492 -0.98 35.68 0.26
#